data_AF-A0A9D1NL34-F1
#
_entry.id   AF-A0A9D1NL34-F1
#
_cell.length_a   1.000
_cell.length_b   1.000
_cell.length_c   1.000
_cell.angle_alpha   90.00
_cell.angle_beta   90.00
_cell.angle_gamma   90.00
#
_symmetry.space_group_name_H-M   'P 1'
#
loop_
_entity.id
_entity.type
_entity.pdbx_description
1 polymer ?
#
loop_
_entity_poly.entity_id
_entity_poly.type
_entity_poly.pdbx_seq_one_letter_code
_entity_poly.pdbx_strand_id
1 'polypeptide(L)'
;FVLWGGALAWFLWHLTTIPAVDLAGFPRSWLLALFGGAGLLAFKFLPDLLALRGLAVLALFSCSELLSAGFGQLPYSRVIAGTAYLLIVLALWGGAAPYVWRDALFWTARSARNARIAGALALAVGAANLAAGFLWLP
;
A
#
# COMPACT_ATOMS: atom_id res chain seq x y z
N PHE A 1 0.76 -15.72 3.98
CA PHE A 1 2.24 -15.75 4.01
C PHE A 1 2.87 -15.11 2.77
N VAL A 2 2.45 -15.48 1.56
CA VAL A 2 3.00 -14.93 0.29
C VAL A 2 3.00 -13.40 0.24
N LEU A 3 1.89 -12.75 0.62
CA LEU A 3 1.78 -11.28 0.60
C LEU A 3 2.78 -10.58 1.52
N TRP A 4 3.01 -11.11 2.72
CA TRP A 4 3.99 -10.55 3.67
C TRP A 4 5.43 -10.78 3.18
N GLY A 5 5.73 -11.96 2.65
CA GLY A 5 7.04 -12.24 2.06
C GLY A 5 7.35 -11.31 0.88
N GLY A 6 6.37 -11.10 0.00
CA GLY A 6 6.48 -10.15 -1.12
C GLY A 6 6.66 -8.70 -0.64
N ALA A 7 5.89 -8.28 0.36
CA ALA A 7 6.03 -6.95 0.97
C ALA A 7 7.43 -6.74 1.58
N LEU A 8 7.92 -7.74 2.31
CA LEU A 8 9.25 -7.69 2.92
C LEU A 8 10.35 -7.67 1.86
N ALA A 9 10.24 -8.49 0.82
CA ALA A 9 11.21 -8.51 -0.28
C ALA A 9 11.25 -7.17 -1.02
N TRP A 10 10.09 -6.59 -1.35
CA TRP A 10 10.01 -5.26 -1.97
C TRP A 10 10.58 -4.19 -1.04
N PHE A 11 10.20 -4.16 0.23
CA PHE A 11 10.72 -3.19 1.20
C PHE A 11 12.25 -3.26 1.34
N LEU A 12 12.81 -4.47 1.43
CA LEU A 12 14.26 -4.67 1.49
C LEU A 12 14.96 -4.24 0.21
N TRP A 13 14.36 -4.54 -0.96
CA TRP A 13 14.89 -4.05 -2.24
C TRP A 13 14.86 -2.52 -2.30
N HIS A 14 13.77 -1.89 -1.89
CA HIS A 14 13.65 -0.43 -1.88
C HIS A 14 14.68 0.25 -0.95
N LEU A 15 14.98 -0.35 0.21
CA LEU A 15 16.07 0.11 1.09
C LEU A 15 17.45 0.11 0.40
N THR A 16 17.66 -0.74 -0.62
CA THR A 16 18.91 -0.74 -1.39
C THR A 16 18.97 0.38 -2.43
N THR A 17 17.82 0.85 -2.93
CA THR A 17 17.73 1.85 -4.00
C THR A 17 17.68 3.29 -3.48
N ILE A 18 17.28 3.52 -2.23
CA ILE A 18 17.18 4.86 -1.63
C ILE A 18 18.58 5.53 -1.52
N PRO A 19 18.76 6.83 -1.85
CA PRO A 19 20.04 7.52 -1.73
C PRO A 19 20.50 7.73 -0.27
N ALA A 20 21.81 7.84 -0.05
CA ALA A 20 22.40 7.91 1.30
C ALA A 20 21.95 9.12 2.14
N VAL A 21 21.46 10.19 1.51
CA VAL A 21 20.92 11.38 2.20
C VAL A 21 19.66 11.06 3.01
N ASP A 22 18.84 10.11 2.53
CA ASP A 22 17.58 9.74 3.17
C ASP A 22 17.78 8.68 4.28
N LEU A 23 19.00 8.15 4.43
CA LEU A 23 19.33 7.16 5.47
C LEU A 23 19.64 7.81 6.83
N ALA A 24 19.47 9.14 6.96
CA ALA A 24 19.69 9.90 8.20
C ALA A 24 21.06 9.65 8.86
N GLY A 25 22.07 9.30 8.05
CA GLY A 25 23.43 8.99 8.51
C GLY A 25 23.65 7.56 9.03
N PHE A 26 22.64 6.69 9.00
CA PHE A 26 22.79 5.30 9.43
C PHE A 26 23.38 4.40 8.32
N PRO A 27 24.22 3.41 8.67
CA PRO A 27 24.74 2.45 7.71
C PRO A 27 23.61 1.54 7.20
N ARG A 28 23.49 1.43 5.86
CA ARG A 28 22.45 0.65 5.17
C ARG A 28 22.35 -0.80 5.65
N SER A 29 23.49 -1.43 5.96
CA SER A 29 23.55 -2.81 6.45
C SER A 29 22.80 -3.01 7.77
N TRP A 30 22.84 -2.03 8.68
CA TRP A 30 22.14 -2.12 9.97
C TRP A 30 20.63 -1.99 9.78
N LEU A 31 20.19 -1.06 8.94
CA LEU A 31 18.77 -0.90 8.60
C LEU A 31 18.19 -2.18 7.98
N LEU A 32 18.91 -2.76 7.01
CA LEU A 32 18.51 -4.03 6.38
C LEU A 32 18.44 -5.17 7.39
N ALA A 33 19.42 -5.29 8.29
CA ALA A 33 19.43 -6.33 9.31
C ALA A 33 18.30 -6.15 10.33
N LEU A 34 18.05 -4.91 10.77
CA LEU A 34 17.01 -4.59 11.75
C LEU A 34 15.62 -4.84 11.19
N PHE A 35 15.30 -4.25 10.03
CA PHE A 35 13.97 -4.38 9.43
C PHE A 35 13.75 -5.75 8.79
N GLY A 36 14.78 -6.34 8.18
CA GLY A 36 14.75 -7.71 7.68
C GLY A 36 14.54 -8.71 8.81
N GLY A 37 15.30 -8.57 9.90
CA GLY A 37 15.15 -9.39 11.10
C GLY A 37 13.76 -9.23 11.74
N ALA A 38 13.29 -8.01 11.94
CA ALA A 38 11.93 -7.75 12.45
C ALA A 38 10.84 -8.35 11.54
N GLY A 39 11.00 -8.24 10.21
CA GLY A 39 10.09 -8.83 9.22
C GLY A 39 10.06 -10.36 9.27
N LEU A 40 11.19 -11.01 9.51
CA LEU A 40 11.29 -12.45 9.71
C LEU A 40 10.65 -12.87 11.04
N LEU A 41 10.92 -12.13 12.12
CA LEU A 41 10.32 -12.39 13.44
C LEU A 41 8.79 -12.23 13.42
N ALA A 42 8.26 -11.34 12.58
CA ALA A 42 6.82 -11.16 12.41
C ALA A 42 6.09 -12.44 11.95
N PHE A 43 6.75 -13.34 11.19
CA PHE A 43 6.17 -14.64 10.83
C PHE A 43 5.87 -15.52 12.05
N LYS A 44 6.69 -15.41 13.10
CA LYS A 44 6.56 -16.22 14.31
C LYS A 44 5.64 -15.58 15.34
N PHE A 45 5.76 -14.26 15.54
CA PHE A 45 5.05 -13.58 16.63
C PHE A 45 3.67 -13.04 16.25
N LEU A 46 3.38 -12.82 14.97
CA LEU A 46 2.12 -12.19 14.52
C LEU A 46 1.37 -13.03 13.45
N PRO A 47 1.00 -14.30 13.73
CA PRO A 47 0.45 -15.20 12.71
C PRO A 47 -0.95 -14.81 12.20
N ASP A 48 -1.83 -14.29 13.06
CA ASP A 48 -3.28 -14.25 12.76
C ASP A 48 -3.69 -13.33 11.62
N LEU A 49 -2.97 -12.21 11.39
CA LEU A 49 -3.35 -11.20 10.39
C LEU A 49 -2.15 -10.70 9.59
N LEU A 50 -1.09 -11.51 9.49
CA LEU A 50 0.16 -11.15 8.80
C LEU A 50 -0.06 -10.80 7.32
N ALA A 51 -0.96 -11.51 6.65
CA ALA A 51 -1.28 -11.29 5.24
C ALA A 51 -1.92 -9.92 5.00
N LEU A 52 -2.81 -9.47 5.89
CA LEU A 52 -3.46 -8.15 5.78
C LEU A 52 -2.49 -7.01 6.05
N ARG A 53 -1.57 -7.19 7.01
CA ARG A 53 -0.48 -6.23 7.24
C ARG A 53 0.43 -6.12 6.03
N GLY A 54 0.77 -7.25 5.40
CA GLY A 54 1.57 -7.26 4.17
C GLY A 54 0.87 -6.56 3.01
N LEU A 55 -0.45 -6.74 2.90
CA LEU A 55 -1.27 -6.02 1.92
C LEU A 55 -1.23 -4.51 2.15
N ALA A 56 -1.31 -4.05 3.40
CA ALA A 56 -1.19 -2.63 3.74
C ALA A 56 0.18 -2.05 3.35
N VAL A 57 1.27 -2.77 3.61
CA VAL A 57 2.62 -2.36 3.19
C VAL A 57 2.72 -2.27 1.68
N LEU A 58 2.25 -3.30 0.95
CA LEU A 58 2.24 -3.27 -0.52
C LEU A 58 1.39 -2.11 -1.06
N ALA A 59 0.23 -1.85 -0.47
CA ALA A 59 -0.63 -0.73 -0.86
C ALA A 59 0.07 0.63 -0.66
N LEU A 60 0.79 0.80 0.46
CA LEU A 60 1.58 2.00 0.73
C LEU A 60 2.70 2.18 -0.30
N PHE A 61 3.43 1.11 -0.63
CA PHE A 61 4.47 1.17 -1.67
C PHE A 61 3.90 1.52 -3.04
N SER A 62 2.80 0.89 -3.44
CA SER A 62 2.13 1.24 -4.70
C SER A 62 1.66 2.70 -4.71
N CYS A 63 1.14 3.21 -3.59
CA CYS A 63 0.76 4.61 -3.47
C CYS A 63 1.97 5.54 -3.57
N SER A 64 3.12 5.17 -2.99
CA SER A 64 4.37 5.93 -3.11
C SER A 64 4.78 6.09 -4.56
N GLU A 65 4.77 5.01 -5.34
CA GLU A 65 5.09 5.05 -6.78
C GLU A 65 4.06 5.87 -7.59
N LEU A 66 2.76 5.72 -7.29
CA LEU A 66 1.71 6.56 -7.88
C LEU A 66 1.94 8.04 -7.59
N LEU A 67 2.35 8.36 -6.37
CA LEU A 67 2.59 9.73 -5.94
C LEU A 67 3.82 10.30 -6.64
N SER A 68 4.91 9.53 -6.74
CA SER A 68 6.10 9.91 -7.50
C SER A 68 5.80 10.15 -8.98
N ALA A 69 4.88 9.38 -9.58
CA ALA A 69 4.46 9.60 -10.97
C ALA A 69 3.57 10.85 -11.13
N GLY A 70 2.73 11.16 -10.14
CA GLY A 70 1.84 12.33 -10.17
C GLY A 70 2.50 13.64 -9.75
N PHE A 71 3.51 13.62 -8.86
CA PHE A 71 4.10 14.84 -8.31
C PHE A 71 4.85 15.65 -9.38
N GLY A 72 4.47 16.91 -9.55
CA GLY A 72 5.13 17.88 -10.44
C GLY A 72 4.38 18.26 -11.71
N GLN A 73 3.22 17.64 -12.02
CA GLN A 73 2.52 17.87 -13.29
C GLN A 73 1.08 18.41 -13.09
N LEU A 74 0.88 19.73 -13.19
CA LEU A 74 -0.46 20.33 -13.16
C LEU A 74 -1.13 20.24 -14.55
N PRO A 75 -2.47 20.09 -14.67
CA PRO A 75 -3.52 20.22 -13.64
C PRO A 75 -4.23 18.91 -13.20
N TYR A 76 -4.12 17.80 -13.95
CA TYR A 76 -4.86 16.55 -13.70
C TYR A 76 -4.27 15.66 -12.59
N SER A 77 -3.02 15.91 -12.19
CA SER A 77 -2.34 15.20 -11.09
C SER A 77 -3.08 15.26 -9.74
N ARG A 78 -3.91 16.29 -9.50
CA ARG A 78 -4.59 16.49 -8.20
C ARG A 78 -5.55 15.35 -7.85
N VAL A 79 -6.20 14.75 -8.83
CA VAL A 79 -7.15 13.64 -8.60
C VAL A 79 -6.39 12.37 -8.23
N ILE A 80 -5.27 12.10 -8.93
CA ILE A 80 -4.40 10.95 -8.68
C ILE A 80 -3.75 11.08 -7.29
N ALA A 81 -3.18 12.25 -6.98
CA ALA A 81 -2.58 12.54 -5.69
C ALA A 81 -3.61 12.46 -4.55
N GLY A 82 -4.80 13.06 -4.72
CA GLY A 82 -5.86 13.02 -3.71
C GLY A 82 -6.34 11.60 -3.42
N THR A 83 -6.52 10.78 -4.46
CA THR A 83 -6.89 9.36 -4.28
C THR A 83 -5.77 8.57 -3.61
N ALA A 84 -4.52 8.78 -4.01
CA ALA A 84 -3.36 8.14 -3.39
C ALA A 84 -3.25 8.47 -1.90
N TYR A 85 -3.46 9.72 -1.49
CA TYR A 85 -3.49 10.09 -0.06
C TYR A 85 -4.63 9.42 0.71
N LEU A 86 -5.83 9.32 0.13
CA LEU A 86 -6.93 8.57 0.76
C LEU A 86 -6.57 7.09 0.93
N LEU A 87 -5.97 6.47 -0.08
CA LEU A 87 -5.52 5.08 -0.03
C LEU A 87 -4.40 4.88 1.00
N ILE A 88 -3.48 5.84 1.14
CA ILE A 88 -2.43 5.84 2.18
C ILE A 88 -3.06 5.84 3.57
N VAL A 89 -4.03 6.72 3.83
CA VAL A 89 -4.73 6.77 5.12
C VAL A 89 -5.46 5.46 5.41
N LEU A 90 -6.15 4.89 4.41
CA LEU A 90 -6.84 3.60 4.55
C LEU A 90 -5.86 2.44 4.80
N ALA A 91 -4.71 2.44 4.13
CA ALA A 91 -3.68 1.43 4.30
C ALA A 91 -3.02 1.52 5.69
N LEU A 92 -2.73 2.73 6.18
CA LEU A 92 -2.22 2.97 7.53
C LEU A 92 -3.23 2.54 8.59
N TRP A 93 -4.48 2.99 8.47
CA TRP A 93 -5.54 2.66 9.41
C TRP A 93 -5.77 1.15 9.47
N GLY A 94 -5.87 0.51 8.31
CA GLY A 94 -6.07 -0.92 8.22
C GLY A 94 -4.84 -1.78 8.56
N GLY A 95 -3.63 -1.23 8.43
CA GLY A 95 -2.40 -1.86 8.93
C GLY A 95 -2.32 -1.84 10.46
N ALA A 96 -2.74 -0.73 11.09
CA ALA A 96 -2.82 -0.58 12.55
C ALA A 96 -3.97 -1.40 13.16
N ALA A 97 -5.11 -1.45 12.48
CA ALA A 97 -6.34 -2.10 12.92
C ALA A 97 -6.78 -3.19 11.93
N PRO A 98 -6.10 -4.36 11.87
CA PRO A 98 -6.37 -5.37 10.86
C PRO A 98 -7.75 -6.05 11.02
N TYR A 99 -8.39 -5.92 12.18
CA TYR A 99 -9.77 -6.37 12.39
C TYR A 99 -10.77 -5.62 11.50
N VAL A 100 -10.47 -4.36 11.13
CA VAL A 100 -11.32 -3.57 10.22
C VAL A 100 -11.40 -4.21 8.85
N TRP A 101 -10.28 -4.68 8.30
CA TRP A 101 -10.25 -5.38 7.01
C TRP A 101 -10.97 -6.72 7.06
N ARG A 102 -10.82 -7.45 8.16
CA ARG A 102 -11.55 -8.70 8.40
C ARG A 102 -13.06 -8.45 8.38
N ASP A 103 -13.52 -7.44 9.11
CA ASP A 103 -14.94 -7.12 9.22
C ASP A 103 -15.49 -6.56 7.90
N ALA A 104 -14.68 -5.82 7.14
CA ALA A 104 -15.00 -5.40 5.77
C ALA A 104 -15.17 -6.60 4.81
N LEU A 105 -14.30 -7.62 4.90
CA LEU A 105 -14.45 -8.86 4.13
C LEU A 105 -15.72 -9.63 4.53
N PHE A 106 -16.01 -9.73 5.83
CA PHE A 106 -17.24 -10.37 6.28
C PHE A 106 -18.48 -9.59 5.81
N TRP A 107 -18.43 -8.26 5.76
CA TRP A 107 -19.52 -7.42 5.26
C TRP A 107 -19.78 -7.63 3.77
N THR A 108 -18.73 -7.74 2.93
CA THR A 108 -18.88 -8.02 1.49
C THR A 108 -19.37 -9.43 1.23
N ALA A 109 -18.87 -10.42 1.99
CA ALA A 109 -19.28 -11.83 1.88
C ALA A 109 -20.73 -12.09 2.34
N ARG A 110 -21.29 -11.20 3.18
CA ARG A 110 -22.64 -11.36 3.74
C ARG A 110 -23.77 -11.29 2.72
N SER A 111 -23.56 -10.60 1.58
CA SER A 111 -24.58 -10.49 0.54
C SER A 111 -23.96 -10.12 -0.80
N ALA A 112 -24.45 -10.74 -1.88
CA ALA A 112 -24.09 -10.37 -3.25
C ALA A 112 -24.33 -8.88 -3.55
N ARG A 113 -25.29 -8.23 -2.88
CA ARG A 113 -25.51 -6.78 -2.99
C ARG A 113 -24.34 -5.98 -2.43
N ASN A 114 -23.83 -6.35 -1.26
CA ASN A 114 -22.71 -5.65 -0.61
C ASN A 114 -21.41 -5.83 -1.41
N ALA A 115 -21.18 -7.03 -1.94
CA ALA A 115 -20.07 -7.29 -2.86
C ALA A 115 -20.15 -6.43 -4.13
N ARG A 116 -21.35 -6.27 -4.71
CA ARG A 116 -21.55 -5.39 -5.87
C ARG A 116 -21.32 -3.91 -5.55
N ILE A 117 -21.76 -3.43 -4.38
CA ILE A 117 -21.53 -2.04 -3.95
C ILE A 117 -20.03 -1.79 -3.76
N ALA A 118 -19.31 -2.68 -3.08
CA ALA A 118 -17.86 -2.56 -2.90
C ALA A 118 -17.12 -2.58 -4.25
N GLY A 119 -17.50 -3.49 -5.14
CA GLY A 119 -16.95 -3.59 -6.49
C GLY A 119 -17.24 -2.35 -7.33
N ALA A 120 -18.46 -1.80 -7.28
CA ALA A 120 -18.83 -0.59 -7.99
C ALA A 120 -18.05 0.64 -7.50
N LEU A 121 -17.85 0.76 -6.17
CA LEU A 121 -17.01 1.81 -5.58
C LEU A 121 -15.56 1.68 -6.04
N ALA A 122 -14.99 0.48 -5.98
CA ALA A 122 -13.62 0.22 -6.43
C ALA A 122 -13.45 0.52 -7.94
N LEU A 123 -14.43 0.12 -8.76
CA LEU A 123 -14.43 0.42 -10.19
C LEU A 123 -14.59 1.92 -10.48
N ALA A 124 -15.44 2.63 -9.75
CA ALA A 124 -15.62 4.07 -9.93
C ALA A 124 -14.32 4.82 -9.61
N VAL A 125 -13.65 4.45 -8.52
CA VAL A 125 -12.35 5.02 -8.14
C VAL A 125 -11.28 4.66 -9.18
N GLY A 126 -11.21 3.39 -9.60
CA GLY A 126 -10.27 2.94 -10.63
C GLY A 126 -10.47 3.64 -11.96
N ALA A 127 -11.72 3.76 -12.42
CA ALA A 127 -12.09 4.44 -13.65
C ALA A 127 -11.77 5.94 -13.58
N ALA A 128 -11.98 6.60 -12.44
CA ALA A 128 -11.61 8.00 -12.25
C ALA A 128 -10.10 8.21 -12.37
N ASN A 129 -9.29 7.31 -11.79
CA ASN A 129 -7.83 7.39 -11.91
C ASN A 129 -7.33 7.05 -13.32
N LEU A 130 -7.93 6.06 -13.98
CA LEU A 130 -7.64 5.73 -15.38
C LEU A 130 -7.99 6.89 -16.31
N ALA A 131 -9.17 7.50 -16.15
CA ALA A 131 -9.57 8.66 -16.94
C ALA A 131 -8.61 9.84 -16.74
N ALA A 132 -8.18 10.10 -15.49
CA ALA A 132 -7.17 11.12 -15.21
C ALA A 132 -5.80 10.80 -15.84
N GLY A 133 -5.42 9.52 -15.91
CA GLY A 133 -4.20 9.07 -16.59
C GLY A 133 -4.29 9.11 -18.12
N PHE A 134 -5.42 8.76 -18.71
CA PHE A 134 -5.62 8.82 -20.17
C PHE A 134 -5.75 10.26 -20.69
N LEU A 135 -6.39 11.15 -19.93
CA LEU A 135 -6.40 12.59 -20.26
C LEU A 135 -5.00 13.23 -20.20
N TRP A 136 -4.01 12.54 -19.65
CA TRP A 136 -2.64 13.00 -19.56
C TRP A 136 -1.73 12.53 -20.72
N LEU A 137 -2.07 11.43 -21.40
CA LEU A 137 -1.32 10.97 -22.59
C LEU A 137 -1.73 11.82 -23.80
N PRO A 138 -0.82 12.61 -24.41
CA PRO A 138 -1.09 13.38 -25.63
C PRO A 138 -1.33 12.48 -26.86
#